data_AF-A0A7C0ZMN4-F1
#
_entry.id   AF-A0A7C0ZMN4-F1
#
_cell.length_a   1.000
_cell.length_b   1.000
_cell.length_c   1.000
_cell.angle_alpha   90.00
_cell.angle_beta   90.00
_cell.angle_gamma   90.00
#
_symmetry.space_group_name_H-M   'P 1'
#
loop_
_entity.id
_entity.type
_entity.pdbx_description
1 polymer ?
#
loop_
_entity_poly.entity_id
_entity_poly.type
_entity_poly.pdbx_seq_one_letter_code
_entity_poly.pdbx_strand_id
1 'polypeptide(L)'
;MIEAKDADTPGTKVLRLSNYLNRAHRHDKPSILFALYLSEFLRSDMERSLSALLTGHGLRAVNVDAEVHKDLPAFFSSTNSDDTVFFVHNIEKSFPDALHYLNFKRENLVEDQVKAVFWVTEEELSRISREAPDFFAFRNRVVEFMELPHAGETRPALIEFTSETEYRSQDEINRSIELKEKLLAELPTDTEISGYLLGSLGILYRQIGLYEKSIDCSEKALKVARELGNRQNEVSYLGNLGLAYYTLSGRSRKRSGTTRMRLQSVKK
;
A
#
# COMPACT_ATOMS: atom_id res chain seq x y z
N MET A 1 -9.57 -14.56 -25.19
CA MET A 1 -10.02 -13.85 -23.98
C MET A 1 -9.15 -14.34 -22.85
N ILE A 2 -8.10 -13.59 -22.55
CA ILE A 2 -7.22 -13.86 -21.41
C ILE A 2 -7.69 -12.89 -20.34
N GLU A 3 -8.21 -13.43 -19.24
CA GLU A 3 -8.60 -12.64 -18.06
C GLU A 3 -7.37 -11.83 -17.61
N ALA A 4 -7.54 -10.51 -17.55
CA ALA A 4 -6.52 -9.62 -17.01
C ALA A 4 -6.24 -10.05 -15.57
N LYS A 5 -5.02 -10.51 -15.29
CA LYS A 5 -4.52 -10.67 -13.92
C LYS A 5 -4.59 -9.28 -13.27
N ASP A 6 -5.54 -9.08 -12.37
CA ASP A 6 -5.73 -7.83 -11.64
C ASP A 6 -4.43 -7.44 -10.93
N ALA A 7 -3.84 -6.30 -11.31
CA ALA A 7 -2.63 -5.75 -10.70
C ALA A 7 -2.82 -5.55 -9.18
N ASP A 8 -1.83 -5.92 -8.36
CA ASP A 8 -1.87 -5.95 -6.87
C ASP A 8 -1.79 -4.55 -6.22
N THR A 9 -2.55 -3.57 -6.73
CA THR A 9 -2.54 -2.19 -6.22
C THR A 9 -3.21 -2.06 -4.84
N PRO A 10 -2.90 -1.01 -4.04
CA PRO A 10 -3.59 -0.76 -2.77
C PRO A 10 -5.12 -0.73 -2.90
N GLY A 11 -5.66 -0.11 -3.95
CA GLY A 11 -7.10 -0.11 -4.22
C GLY A 11 -7.69 -1.50 -4.45
N THR A 12 -6.99 -2.37 -5.20
CA THR A 12 -7.44 -3.77 -5.38
C THR A 12 -7.29 -4.61 -4.12
N LYS A 13 -6.34 -4.28 -3.23
CA LYS A 13 -6.19 -4.91 -1.91
C LYS A 13 -7.34 -4.51 -0.98
N VAL A 14 -7.72 -3.22 -0.95
CA VAL A 14 -8.90 -2.75 -0.22
C VAL A 14 -10.17 -3.44 -0.74
N LEU A 15 -10.35 -3.52 -2.05
CA LEU A 15 -11.50 -4.20 -2.66
C LEU A 15 -11.53 -5.70 -2.32
N ARG A 16 -10.36 -6.37 -2.29
CA ARG A 16 -10.28 -7.77 -1.86
C ARG A 16 -10.63 -7.94 -0.39
N LEU A 17 -10.21 -7.01 0.48
CA LEU A 17 -10.60 -7.00 1.89
C LEU A 17 -12.10 -6.81 2.07
N SER A 18 -12.70 -5.82 1.39
CA SER A 18 -14.15 -5.56 1.50
C SER A 18 -14.96 -6.79 1.06
N ASN A 19 -14.58 -7.41 -0.05
CA ASN A 19 -15.21 -8.63 -0.54
C ASN A 19 -15.01 -9.83 0.40
N TYR A 20 -13.87 -9.92 1.08
CA TYR A 20 -13.62 -10.96 2.08
C TYR A 20 -14.53 -10.78 3.29
N LEU A 21 -14.58 -9.57 3.86
CA LEU A 21 -15.41 -9.24 5.02
C LEU A 21 -16.91 -9.42 4.73
N ASN A 22 -17.36 -8.99 3.54
CA ASN A 22 -18.73 -9.23 3.09
C ASN A 22 -19.07 -10.73 2.99
N ARG A 23 -18.15 -11.56 2.50
CA ARG A 23 -18.35 -13.02 2.50
C ARG A 23 -18.38 -13.60 3.91
N ALA A 24 -17.50 -13.15 4.80
CA ALA A 24 -17.51 -13.58 6.21
C ALA A 24 -18.85 -13.23 6.88
N HIS A 25 -19.38 -12.03 6.64
CA HIS A 25 -20.69 -11.62 7.11
C HIS A 25 -21.84 -12.47 6.55
N ARG A 26 -21.88 -12.70 5.23
CA ARG A 26 -22.92 -13.52 4.60
C ARG A 26 -22.97 -14.97 5.09
N HIS A 27 -21.84 -15.48 5.57
CA HIS A 27 -21.71 -16.85 6.08
C HIS A 27 -21.65 -16.93 7.59
N ASP A 28 -21.88 -15.82 8.29
CA ASP A 28 -21.80 -15.70 9.74
C ASP A 28 -20.55 -16.37 10.32
N LYS A 29 -19.38 -15.86 9.89
CA LYS A 29 -18.06 -16.34 10.32
C LYS A 29 -17.28 -15.22 11.00
N PRO A 30 -16.45 -15.55 12.00
CA PRO A 30 -15.52 -14.59 12.55
C PRO A 30 -14.42 -14.33 11.51
N SER A 31 -13.91 -13.10 11.49
CA SER A 31 -12.89 -12.68 10.54
C SER A 31 -11.93 -11.71 11.20
N ILE A 32 -10.76 -12.21 11.60
CA ILE A 32 -9.66 -11.41 12.14
C ILE A 32 -8.61 -11.22 11.05
N LEU A 33 -8.41 -9.98 10.64
CA LEU A 33 -7.50 -9.58 9.57
C LEU A 33 -6.46 -8.63 10.14
N PHE A 34 -5.20 -8.79 9.73
CA PHE A 34 -4.17 -7.77 9.95
C PHE A 34 -3.96 -6.97 8.67
N ALA A 35 -3.97 -5.66 8.79
CA ALA A 35 -3.66 -4.72 7.73
C ALA A 35 -2.34 -4.03 8.08
N LEU A 36 -1.25 -4.49 7.45
CA LEU A 36 0.07 -3.87 7.65
C LEU A 36 0.12 -2.53 6.92
N TYR A 37 0.57 -1.48 7.62
CA TYR A 37 0.70 -0.14 7.09
C TYR A 37 2.07 0.49 7.40
N LEU A 38 2.51 1.40 6.52
CA LEU A 38 3.81 2.10 6.64
C LEU A 38 3.68 3.53 7.18
N SER A 39 2.51 4.14 7.03
CA SER A 39 2.25 5.53 7.39
C SER A 39 0.79 5.70 7.79
N GLU A 40 0.57 6.57 8.77
CA GLU A 40 -0.76 6.97 9.23
C GLU A 40 -1.62 7.57 8.10
N PHE A 41 -1.00 8.25 7.14
CA PHE A 41 -1.70 8.76 5.98
C PHE A 41 -2.25 7.62 5.11
N LEU A 42 -1.42 6.60 4.81
CA LEU A 42 -1.84 5.44 4.03
C LEU A 42 -2.94 4.65 4.75
N ARG A 43 -2.76 4.40 6.05
CA ARG A 43 -3.77 3.76 6.91
C ARG A 43 -5.09 4.50 6.80
N SER A 44 -5.08 5.83 7.01
CA SER A 44 -6.28 6.68 6.98
C SER A 44 -6.99 6.67 5.62
N ASP A 45 -6.23 6.71 4.52
CA ASP A 45 -6.79 6.66 3.16
C ASP A 45 -7.41 5.30 2.83
N MET A 46 -6.74 4.21 3.24
CA MET A 46 -7.23 2.84 3.05
C MET A 46 -8.43 2.54 3.94
N GLU A 47 -8.44 3.00 5.20
CA GLU A 47 -9.59 2.89 6.10
C GLU A 47 -10.82 3.59 5.55
N ARG A 48 -10.66 4.82 5.04
CA ARG A 48 -11.76 5.57 4.42
C ARG A 48 -12.31 4.82 3.21
N SER A 49 -11.42 4.33 2.36
CA SER A 49 -11.79 3.56 1.16
C SER A 49 -12.48 2.24 1.51
N LEU A 50 -11.97 1.53 2.52
CA LEU A 50 -12.56 0.28 3.00
C LEU A 50 -13.93 0.53 3.62
N SER A 51 -14.06 1.54 4.48
CA SER A 51 -15.32 1.92 5.13
C SER A 51 -16.41 2.27 4.11
N ALA A 52 -16.06 3.02 3.05
CA ALA A 52 -16.99 3.33 1.97
C ALA A 52 -17.48 2.06 1.24
N LEU A 53 -16.59 1.10 0.96
CA LEU A 53 -16.96 -0.17 0.32
C LEU A 53 -17.78 -1.08 1.24
N LEU A 54 -17.46 -1.13 2.54
CA LEU A 54 -18.22 -1.88 3.53
C LEU A 54 -19.64 -1.33 3.70
N THR A 55 -19.80 0.00 3.72
CA THR A 55 -21.11 0.65 3.76
C THR A 55 -21.96 0.24 2.55
N GLY A 56 -21.34 0.11 1.37
CA GLY A 56 -21.99 -0.42 0.16
C GLY A 56 -22.45 -1.88 0.27
N HIS A 57 -21.92 -2.64 1.23
CA HIS A 57 -22.35 -4.00 1.57
C HIS A 57 -23.33 -4.06 2.75
N GLY A 58 -23.75 -2.92 3.30
CA GLY A 58 -24.59 -2.87 4.51
C GLY A 58 -23.82 -3.14 5.80
N LEU A 59 -22.48 -3.07 5.77
CA LEU A 59 -21.63 -3.24 6.94
C LEU A 59 -21.21 -1.88 7.49
N ARG A 60 -21.14 -1.78 8.83
CA ARG A 60 -20.75 -0.58 9.56
C ARG A 60 -19.33 -0.72 10.08
N ALA A 61 -18.42 0.15 9.64
CA ALA A 61 -17.08 0.23 10.19
C ALA A 61 -17.07 1.02 11.52
N VAL A 62 -16.46 0.46 12.56
CA VAL A 62 -16.31 1.09 13.88
C VAL A 62 -14.83 1.20 14.22
N ASN A 63 -14.32 2.42 14.36
CA ASN A 63 -12.93 2.65 14.76
C ASN A 63 -12.78 2.42 16.27
N VAL A 64 -11.74 1.68 16.65
CA VAL A 64 -11.44 1.28 18.02
C VAL A 64 -10.01 1.67 18.32
N ASP A 65 -9.86 2.63 19.24
CA ASP A 65 -8.56 2.97 19.79
C ASP A 65 -8.21 1.98 20.91
N ALA A 66 -7.20 1.15 20.66
CA ALA A 66 -6.76 0.17 21.64
C ALA A 66 -6.19 0.85 22.90
N GLU A 67 -5.66 2.08 22.83
CA GLU A 67 -5.19 2.85 23.99
C GLU A 67 -6.31 3.04 25.03
N VAL A 68 -7.54 3.25 24.55
CA VAL A 68 -8.72 3.42 25.40
C VAL A 68 -9.28 2.07 25.85
N HIS A 69 -9.23 1.06 24.99
CA HIS A 69 -9.84 -0.25 25.20
C HIS A 69 -8.79 -1.37 25.25
N LYS A 70 -8.16 -1.56 26.42
CA LYS A 70 -7.15 -2.60 26.62
C LYS A 70 -7.70 -4.03 26.49
N ASP A 71 -8.90 -4.30 27.02
CA ASP A 71 -9.59 -5.59 26.89
C ASP A 71 -10.48 -5.58 25.64
N LEU A 72 -9.82 -5.68 24.48
CA LEU A 72 -10.48 -5.67 23.18
C LEU A 72 -11.55 -6.77 23.04
N PRO A 73 -11.32 -8.03 23.45
CA PRO A 73 -12.36 -9.06 23.41
C PRO A 73 -13.62 -8.67 24.17
N ALA A 74 -13.50 -8.16 25.40
CA ALA A 74 -14.67 -7.72 26.17
C ALA A 74 -15.39 -6.53 25.52
N PHE A 75 -14.63 -5.58 24.95
CA PHE A 75 -15.19 -4.46 24.21
C PHE A 75 -15.95 -4.90 22.96
N PHE A 76 -15.44 -5.90 22.23
CA PHE A 76 -16.15 -6.46 21.09
C PHE A 76 -17.43 -7.14 21.56
N SER A 77 -17.38 -8.00 22.57
CA SER A 77 -18.58 -8.68 23.10
C SER A 77 -19.70 -7.69 23.49
N SER A 78 -19.35 -6.51 24.04
CA SER A 78 -20.37 -5.52 24.44
C SER A 78 -20.92 -4.68 23.30
N THR A 79 -20.18 -4.53 22.21
CA THR A 79 -20.45 -3.54 21.15
C THR A 79 -20.76 -4.18 19.80
N ASN A 80 -20.50 -5.48 19.67
CA ASN A 80 -20.65 -6.19 18.42
C ASN A 80 -22.11 -6.31 18.00
N SER A 81 -22.32 -6.15 16.71
CA SER A 81 -23.57 -6.42 16.01
C SER A 81 -23.25 -7.15 14.72
N ASP A 82 -24.21 -7.89 14.16
CA ASP A 82 -23.98 -8.74 12.99
C ASP A 82 -23.34 -8.01 11.79
N ASP A 83 -23.68 -6.72 11.64
CA ASP A 83 -23.24 -5.82 10.58
C ASP A 83 -21.96 -5.01 10.91
N THR A 84 -21.40 -5.16 12.12
CA THR A 84 -20.24 -4.37 12.54
C THR A 84 -18.91 -5.00 12.08
N VAL A 85 -18.00 -4.14 11.62
CA VAL A 85 -16.58 -4.45 11.39
C VAL A 85 -15.73 -3.48 12.20
N PHE A 86 -14.89 -4.00 13.09
CA PHE A 86 -14.01 -3.17 13.93
C PHE A 86 -12.69 -2.86 13.23
N PHE A 87 -12.29 -1.59 13.23
CA PHE A 87 -10.95 -1.16 12.81
C PHE A 87 -10.16 -0.79 14.04
N VAL A 88 -9.17 -1.63 14.39
CA VAL A 88 -8.36 -1.48 15.60
C VAL A 88 -7.05 -0.78 15.23
N HIS A 89 -6.71 0.26 15.98
CA HIS A 89 -5.46 1.02 15.84
C HIS A 89 -4.81 1.32 17.20
N ASN A 90 -3.57 1.81 17.21
CA ASN A 90 -2.77 2.14 18.39
C ASN A 90 -2.60 0.97 19.39
N ILE A 91 -2.54 -0.27 18.89
CA ILE A 91 -2.49 -1.46 19.75
C ILE A 91 -1.23 -1.51 20.61
N GLU A 92 -0.12 -0.96 20.10
CA GLU A 92 1.16 -0.84 20.77
C GLU A 92 1.09 -0.06 22.08
N LYS A 93 0.23 0.96 22.16
CA LYS A 93 0.06 1.76 23.38
C LYS A 93 -0.61 1.00 24.51
N SER A 94 -1.30 -0.07 24.18
CA SER A 94 -1.95 -0.96 25.14
C SER A 94 -1.18 -2.23 25.42
N PHE A 95 0.04 -2.35 24.91
CA PHE A 95 0.93 -3.44 25.28
C PHE A 95 1.47 -3.26 26.71
N PRO A 96 1.62 -4.36 27.48
CA PRO A 96 1.36 -5.75 27.09
C PRO A 96 -0.10 -6.21 27.33
N ASP A 97 -0.93 -5.41 27.99
CA ASP A 97 -2.28 -5.79 28.45
C ASP A 97 -3.15 -6.28 27.29
N ALA A 98 -3.19 -5.56 26.17
CA ALA A 98 -3.99 -5.95 25.00
C ALA A 98 -3.56 -7.30 24.42
N LEU A 99 -2.25 -7.59 24.38
CA LEU A 99 -1.74 -8.89 23.91
C LEU A 99 -2.18 -10.02 24.84
N HIS A 100 -2.14 -9.77 26.15
CA HIS A 100 -2.60 -10.74 27.13
C HIS A 100 -4.09 -11.04 26.94
N TYR A 101 -4.95 -10.02 26.88
CA TYR A 101 -6.38 -10.23 26.70
C TYR A 101 -6.71 -10.91 25.37
N LEU A 102 -6.10 -10.46 24.27
CA LEU A 102 -6.30 -11.08 22.96
C LEU A 102 -5.86 -12.55 22.95
N ASN A 103 -4.75 -12.91 23.61
CA ASN A 103 -4.28 -14.29 23.63
C ASN A 103 -5.16 -15.19 24.50
N PHE A 104 -5.55 -14.73 25.69
CA PHE A 104 -6.31 -15.54 26.66
C PHE A 104 -7.82 -15.57 26.39
N LYS A 105 -8.40 -14.50 25.85
CA LYS A 105 -9.84 -14.37 25.60
C LYS A 105 -10.20 -14.42 24.10
N ARG A 106 -9.35 -15.02 23.27
CA ARG A 106 -9.60 -15.17 21.81
C ARG A 106 -10.89 -15.92 21.48
N GLU A 107 -11.36 -16.80 22.37
CA GLU A 107 -12.57 -17.60 22.18
C GLU A 107 -13.81 -16.71 22.05
N ASN A 108 -13.88 -15.60 22.80
CA ASN A 108 -14.93 -14.59 22.67
C ASN A 108 -15.02 -14.03 21.25
N LEU A 109 -13.89 -13.91 20.54
CA LEU A 109 -13.90 -13.42 19.15
C LEU A 109 -14.63 -14.38 18.20
N VAL A 110 -14.61 -15.68 18.53
CA VAL A 110 -15.27 -16.74 17.76
C VAL A 110 -16.73 -16.83 18.14
N GLU A 111 -17.02 -16.87 19.43
CA GLU A 111 -18.38 -16.97 19.98
C GLU A 111 -19.23 -15.81 19.50
N ASP A 112 -18.67 -14.59 19.54
CA ASP A 112 -19.37 -13.39 19.10
C ASP A 112 -19.28 -13.14 17.58
N GLN A 113 -18.69 -14.04 16.78
CA GLN A 113 -18.57 -13.87 15.32
C GLN A 113 -17.92 -12.53 14.90
N VAL A 114 -16.88 -12.12 15.64
CA VAL A 114 -16.24 -10.81 15.51
C VAL A 114 -15.56 -10.66 14.15
N LYS A 115 -15.80 -9.54 13.49
CA LYS A 115 -15.13 -9.14 12.25
C LYS A 115 -14.26 -7.92 12.57
N ALA A 116 -12.95 -8.07 12.50
CA ALA A 116 -12.02 -7.02 12.86
C ALA A 116 -10.85 -6.94 11.87
N VAL A 117 -10.42 -5.71 11.60
CA VAL A 117 -9.20 -5.36 10.88
C VAL A 117 -8.29 -4.64 11.86
N PHE A 118 -7.17 -5.28 12.19
CA PHE A 118 -6.12 -4.73 13.02
C PHE A 118 -5.13 -4.01 12.11
N TRP A 119 -5.13 -2.68 12.16
CA TRP A 119 -4.12 -1.87 11.49
C TRP A 119 -2.88 -1.89 12.34
N VAL A 120 -1.82 -2.50 11.82
CA VAL A 120 -0.59 -2.72 12.59
C VAL A 120 0.66 -2.37 11.79
N THR A 121 1.71 -1.98 12.49
CA THR A 121 3.06 -1.88 11.94
C THR A 121 3.76 -3.26 11.91
N GLU A 122 4.89 -3.37 11.21
CA GLU A 122 5.70 -4.60 11.19
C GLU A 122 6.22 -4.96 12.59
N GLU A 123 6.60 -3.94 13.38
CA GLU A 123 7.06 -4.13 14.76
C GLU A 123 5.93 -4.67 15.65
N GLU A 124 4.74 -4.09 15.56
CA GLU A 124 3.55 -4.57 16.28
C GLU A 124 3.20 -6.00 15.91
N LEU A 125 3.17 -6.33 14.62
CA LEU A 125 2.84 -7.67 14.15
C LEU A 125 3.87 -8.70 14.64
N SER A 126 5.16 -8.35 14.60
CA SER A 126 6.25 -9.18 15.13
C SER A 126 6.09 -9.44 16.64
N ARG A 127 5.76 -8.39 17.41
CA ARG A 127 5.47 -8.53 18.85
C ARG A 127 4.22 -9.37 19.10
N ILE A 128 3.13 -9.16 18.38
CA ILE A 128 1.90 -9.96 18.46
C ILE A 128 2.21 -11.44 18.22
N SER A 129 2.98 -11.75 17.17
CA SER A 129 3.36 -13.14 16.85
C SER A 129 4.15 -13.81 17.97
N ARG A 130 4.95 -13.05 18.73
CA ARG A 130 5.82 -13.59 19.78
C ARG A 130 5.14 -13.66 21.15
N GLU A 131 4.37 -12.63 21.49
CA GLU A 131 3.81 -12.41 22.83
C GLU A 131 2.34 -12.85 22.93
N ALA A 132 1.63 -12.97 21.80
CA ALA A 132 0.26 -13.48 21.70
C ALA A 132 0.12 -14.52 20.56
N PRO A 133 0.86 -15.64 20.61
CA PRO A 133 0.94 -16.61 19.51
C PRO A 133 -0.39 -17.31 19.20
N ASP A 134 -1.26 -17.55 20.21
CA ASP A 134 -2.54 -18.22 20.00
C ASP A 134 -3.54 -17.28 19.30
N PHE A 135 -3.54 -16.00 19.69
CA PHE A 135 -4.29 -14.98 18.97
C PHE A 135 -3.77 -14.81 17.55
N PHE A 136 -2.44 -14.74 17.38
CA PHE A 136 -1.82 -14.64 16.06
C PHE A 136 -2.21 -15.82 15.17
N ALA A 137 -2.21 -17.05 15.70
CA ALA A 137 -2.62 -18.25 14.96
C ALA A 137 -4.09 -18.23 14.52
N PHE A 138 -4.96 -17.49 15.23
CA PHE A 138 -6.38 -17.35 14.91
C PHE A 138 -6.65 -16.43 13.70
N ARG A 139 -5.66 -15.64 13.28
CA ARG A 139 -5.82 -14.70 12.15
C ARG A 139 -6.19 -15.43 10.86
N ASN A 140 -7.19 -14.91 10.14
CA ASN A 140 -7.58 -15.46 8.85
C ASN A 140 -6.62 -15.02 7.74
N ARG A 141 -6.14 -13.77 7.81
CA ARG A 141 -5.30 -13.18 6.78
C ARG A 141 -4.44 -12.04 7.31
N VAL A 142 -3.26 -11.90 6.73
CA VAL A 142 -2.48 -10.67 6.76
C VAL A 142 -2.56 -10.08 5.36
N VAL A 143 -3.01 -8.83 5.26
CA VAL A 143 -3.01 -8.06 4.01
C VAL A 143 -2.07 -6.91 4.18
N GLU A 144 -1.05 -6.91 3.35
CA GLU A 144 -0.03 -5.88 3.34
C GLU A 144 -0.45 -4.76 2.40
N PHE A 145 -0.73 -3.59 2.97
CA PHE A 145 -0.83 -2.35 2.19
C PHE A 145 0.57 -1.79 1.92
N MET A 146 1.40 -2.65 1.32
CA MET A 146 2.79 -2.39 0.95
C MET A 146 2.96 -2.68 -0.54
N GLU A 147 3.78 -1.89 -1.24
CA GLU A 147 4.78 -2.37 -2.21
C GLU A 147 5.98 -1.41 -2.04
N LEU A 148 7.20 -1.83 -1.66
CA LEU A 148 8.15 -2.72 -2.36
C LEU A 148 9.23 -3.33 -1.40
N PRO A 149 9.97 -4.38 -1.83
CA PRO A 149 10.44 -5.55 -1.08
C PRO A 149 11.59 -5.33 -0.09
N HIS A 150 11.71 -6.27 0.85
CA HIS A 150 12.89 -6.46 1.71
C HIS A 150 14.05 -7.09 0.92
N ALA A 151 15.23 -6.47 1.02
CA ALA A 151 16.49 -7.13 0.72
C ALA A 151 16.76 -8.28 1.71
N GLY A 152 16.37 -9.51 1.37
CA GLY A 152 16.78 -10.69 2.14
C GLY A 152 16.03 -12.00 1.90
N GLU A 153 14.83 -11.99 1.34
CA GLU A 153 14.06 -13.22 1.18
C GLU A 153 14.24 -13.87 -0.20
N THR A 154 14.81 -15.08 -0.18
CA THR A 154 14.87 -15.98 -1.32
C THR A 154 13.53 -16.72 -1.45
N ARG A 155 12.65 -16.27 -2.35
CA ARG A 155 11.82 -17.12 -3.23
C ARG A 155 11.06 -16.32 -4.30
N PRO A 156 10.70 -16.94 -5.43
CA PRO A 156 10.67 -16.28 -6.73
C PRO A 156 9.26 -15.86 -7.17
N ALA A 157 9.04 -14.55 -7.25
CA ALA A 157 8.01 -13.95 -8.13
C ALA A 157 8.33 -12.49 -8.54
N LEU A 158 9.57 -12.03 -8.32
CA LEU A 158 9.99 -10.66 -8.65
C LEU A 158 10.70 -10.55 -10.01
N ILE A 159 10.20 -11.32 -10.99
CA ILE A 159 10.35 -11.00 -12.41
C ILE A 159 8.94 -10.79 -12.96
N GLU A 160 8.34 -9.66 -12.59
CA GLU A 160 7.32 -8.97 -13.40
C GLU A 160 7.15 -7.49 -13.00
N PHE A 161 8.10 -6.89 -12.27
CA PHE A 161 8.00 -5.48 -11.88
C PHE A 161 8.43 -4.49 -12.97
N THR A 162 8.64 -5.00 -14.20
CA THR A 162 8.79 -4.17 -15.41
C THR A 162 7.55 -4.18 -16.30
N SER A 163 6.53 -4.98 -16.04
CA SER A 163 5.26 -4.82 -16.75
C SER A 163 4.47 -3.70 -16.09
N GLU A 164 4.53 -2.52 -16.71
CA GLU A 164 3.32 -1.78 -17.08
C GLU A 164 2.13 -2.04 -16.15
N THR A 165 2.04 -1.25 -15.07
CA THR A 165 0.70 -0.91 -14.60
C THR A 165 0.05 -0.16 -15.76
N GLU A 166 -0.84 -0.83 -16.50
CA GLU A 166 -1.84 -0.16 -17.32
C GLU A 166 -2.77 0.59 -16.35
N TYR A 167 -2.33 1.76 -15.91
CA TYR A 167 -3.25 2.73 -15.33
C TYR A 167 -4.33 2.99 -16.38
N ARG A 168 -5.58 2.71 -16.02
CA ARG A 168 -6.70 2.76 -16.97
C ARG A 168 -7.07 4.19 -17.32
N SER A 169 -6.64 5.15 -16.49
CA SER A 169 -6.87 6.58 -16.70
C SER A 169 -5.74 7.45 -16.17
N GLN A 170 -5.63 8.66 -16.72
CA GLN A 170 -4.73 9.71 -16.25
C GLN A 170 -4.98 10.11 -14.78
N ASP A 171 -6.23 10.02 -14.33
CA ASP A 171 -6.61 10.37 -12.96
C ASP A 171 -6.08 9.36 -11.93
N GLU A 172 -6.03 8.07 -12.30
CA GLU A 172 -5.39 7.03 -11.46
C GLU A 172 -3.89 7.27 -11.31
N ILE A 173 -3.21 7.68 -12.40
CA ILE A 173 -1.78 8.02 -12.34
C ILE A 173 -1.57 9.23 -11.43
N ASN A 174 -2.37 10.29 -11.58
CA ASN A 174 -2.26 11.50 -10.78
C ASN A 174 -2.51 11.23 -9.29
N ARG A 175 -3.54 10.43 -8.94
CA ARG A 175 -3.77 9.99 -7.56
C ARG A 175 -2.59 9.19 -7.02
N SER A 176 -2.05 8.27 -7.83
CA SER A 176 -0.88 7.49 -7.39
C SER A 176 0.34 8.37 -7.16
N ILE A 177 0.55 9.42 -7.96
CA ILE A 177 1.65 10.37 -7.74
C ILE A 177 1.43 11.10 -6.41
N GLU A 178 0.24 11.67 -6.19
CA GLU A 178 -0.07 12.42 -4.97
C GLU A 178 0.13 11.59 -3.70
N LEU A 179 -0.33 10.33 -3.70
CA LEU A 179 -0.14 9.42 -2.58
C LEU A 179 1.34 9.14 -2.31
N LYS A 180 2.13 8.86 -3.36
CA LYS A 180 3.57 8.55 -3.22
C LYS A 180 4.39 9.77 -2.81
N GLU A 181 4.04 10.97 -3.26
CA GLU A 181 4.70 12.21 -2.83
C GLU A 181 4.43 12.53 -1.36
N LYS A 182 3.18 12.35 -0.91
CA LYS A 182 2.83 12.50 0.52
C LYS A 182 3.56 11.49 1.39
N LEU A 183 3.57 10.22 0.98
CA LEU A 183 4.28 9.17 1.71
C LEU A 183 5.78 9.46 1.79
N LEU A 184 6.39 9.91 0.70
CA LEU A 184 7.81 10.29 0.68
C LEU A 184 8.13 11.48 1.60
N ALA A 185 7.17 12.38 1.84
CA ALA A 185 7.34 13.51 2.76
C ALA A 185 7.34 13.08 4.24
N GLU A 186 6.75 11.93 4.57
CA GLU A 186 6.69 11.40 5.93
C GLU A 186 7.83 10.41 6.24
N LEU A 187 8.44 9.82 5.20
CA LEU A 187 9.48 8.81 5.34
C LEU A 187 10.90 9.41 5.33
N PRO A 188 11.88 8.79 6.02
CA PRO A 188 13.28 9.19 5.92
C PRO A 188 13.82 8.96 4.50
N THR A 189 14.58 9.93 3.99
CA THR A 189 14.98 10.00 2.58
C THR A 189 15.99 8.94 2.13
N ASP A 190 16.65 8.26 3.07
CA ASP A 190 17.76 7.33 2.87
C ASP A 190 17.38 5.85 3.09
N THR A 191 16.08 5.57 3.21
CA THR A 191 15.57 4.20 3.35
C THR A 191 15.36 3.52 2.00
N GLU A 192 15.43 2.18 1.97
CA GLU A 192 15.16 1.40 0.76
C GLU A 192 13.77 1.74 0.19
N ILE A 193 12.80 1.96 1.07
CA ILE A 193 11.42 2.36 0.76
C ILE A 193 11.38 3.69 0.01
N SER A 194 12.07 4.72 0.50
CA SER A 194 12.17 6.01 -0.18
C SER A 194 12.78 5.87 -1.57
N GLY A 195 13.81 5.02 -1.72
CA GLY A 195 14.41 4.69 -3.01
C GLY A 195 13.40 4.08 -3.99
N TYR A 196 12.58 3.14 -3.54
CA TYR A 196 11.51 2.53 -4.36
C TYR A 196 10.40 3.52 -4.75
N LEU A 197 9.93 4.33 -3.81
CA LEU A 197 8.90 5.36 -4.07
C LEU A 197 9.39 6.36 -5.11
N LEU A 198 10.64 6.82 -4.98
CA LEU A 198 11.30 7.69 -5.94
C LEU A 198 11.42 7.04 -7.33
N GLY A 199 11.85 5.77 -7.39
CA GLY A 199 11.92 5.03 -8.66
C GLY A 199 10.56 4.89 -9.35
N SER A 200 9.52 4.60 -8.57
CA SER A 200 8.14 4.49 -9.04
C SER A 200 7.59 5.84 -9.53
N LEU A 201 7.79 6.92 -8.76
CA LEU A 201 7.47 8.29 -9.18
C LEU A 201 8.19 8.65 -10.47
N GLY A 202 9.44 8.22 -10.64
CA GLY A 202 10.20 8.36 -11.88
C GLY A 202 9.44 7.81 -13.09
N ILE A 203 8.88 6.61 -12.97
CA ILE A 203 8.08 5.98 -14.04
C ILE A 203 6.77 6.73 -14.28
N LEU A 204 6.03 7.07 -13.22
CA LEU A 204 4.74 7.77 -13.34
C LEU A 204 4.89 9.15 -13.97
N TYR A 205 5.92 9.89 -13.56
CA TYR A 205 6.22 11.20 -14.15
C TYR A 205 6.56 11.12 -15.62
N ARG A 206 7.26 10.06 -16.04
CA ARG A 206 7.53 9.79 -17.45
C ARG A 206 6.23 9.49 -18.21
N GLN A 207 5.33 8.69 -17.65
CA GLN A 207 4.05 8.35 -18.28
C GLN A 207 3.18 9.60 -18.53
N ILE A 208 3.18 10.56 -17.62
CA ILE A 208 2.40 11.81 -17.76
C ILE A 208 3.16 12.92 -18.50
N GLY A 209 4.37 12.63 -19.00
CA GLY A 209 5.17 13.54 -19.82
C GLY A 209 5.95 14.62 -19.05
N LEU A 210 6.07 14.50 -17.73
CA LEU A 210 6.91 15.34 -16.87
C LEU A 210 8.31 14.73 -16.73
N TYR A 211 9.07 14.75 -17.83
CA TYR A 211 10.35 14.05 -17.94
C TYR A 211 11.42 14.60 -16.99
N GLU A 212 11.43 15.91 -16.72
CA GLU A 212 12.37 16.53 -15.80
C GLU A 212 12.16 16.02 -14.36
N LYS A 213 10.90 15.89 -13.92
CA LYS A 213 10.57 15.27 -12.63
C LYS A 213 10.92 13.78 -12.60
N SER A 214 10.70 13.08 -13.71
CA SER A 214 11.08 11.68 -13.85
C SER A 214 12.57 11.45 -13.63
N ILE A 215 13.40 12.32 -14.21
CA ILE A 215 14.86 12.30 -14.04
C ILE A 215 15.23 12.58 -12.59
N ASP A 216 14.74 13.67 -11.99
CA ASP A 216 15.04 14.02 -10.58
C ASP A 216 14.69 12.89 -9.61
N CYS A 217 13.49 12.30 -9.75
CA CYS A 217 13.08 11.16 -8.91
C CYS A 217 13.99 9.95 -9.13
N SER A 218 14.32 9.62 -10.38
CA SER A 218 15.16 8.45 -10.68
C SER A 218 16.62 8.63 -10.24
N GLU A 219 17.15 9.87 -10.25
CA GLU A 219 18.49 10.20 -9.72
C GLU A 219 18.53 10.06 -8.19
N LYS A 220 17.50 10.55 -7.50
CA LYS A 220 17.38 10.36 -6.04
C LYS A 220 17.24 8.89 -5.67
N ALA A 221 16.43 8.13 -6.40
CA ALA A 221 16.29 6.68 -6.21
C ALA A 221 17.64 5.95 -6.39
N LEU A 222 18.39 6.32 -7.43
CA LEU A 222 19.71 5.78 -7.71
C LEU A 222 20.71 6.08 -6.59
N LYS A 223 20.66 7.29 -6.03
CA LYS A 223 21.52 7.68 -4.90
C LYS A 223 21.26 6.77 -3.69
N VAL A 224 20.00 6.59 -3.31
CA VAL A 224 19.60 5.69 -2.21
C VAL A 224 20.07 4.26 -2.46
N ALA A 225 19.84 3.73 -3.67
CA ALA A 225 20.28 2.38 -4.03
C ALA A 225 21.80 2.18 -3.88
N ARG A 226 22.60 3.21 -4.20
CA ARG A 226 24.06 3.17 -4.03
C ARG A 226 24.48 3.26 -2.57
N GLU A 227 23.86 4.13 -1.79
CA GLU A 227 24.13 4.29 -0.36
C GLU A 227 23.84 3.00 0.41
N LEU A 228 22.79 2.27 0.01
CA LEU A 228 22.41 0.99 0.59
C LEU A 228 23.10 -0.23 -0.05
N GLY A 229 23.90 -0.03 -1.11
CA GLY A 229 24.57 -1.12 -1.82
C GLY A 229 23.64 -2.06 -2.62
N ASN A 230 22.39 -1.67 -2.88
CA ASN A 230 21.43 -2.47 -3.63
C ASN A 230 21.66 -2.36 -5.16
N ARG A 231 22.48 -3.28 -5.69
CA ARG A 231 22.87 -3.31 -7.12
C ARG A 231 21.71 -3.58 -8.08
N GLN A 232 20.71 -4.35 -7.65
CA GLN A 232 19.55 -4.65 -8.50
C GLN A 232 18.73 -3.39 -8.79
N ASN A 233 18.46 -2.62 -7.74
CA ASN A 233 17.77 -1.33 -7.87
C ASN A 233 18.61 -0.30 -8.62
N GLU A 234 19.93 -0.31 -8.42
CA GLU A 234 20.83 0.57 -9.16
C GLU A 234 20.66 0.38 -10.69
N VAL A 235 20.66 -0.87 -11.17
CA VAL A 235 20.46 -1.18 -12.59
C VAL A 235 19.07 -0.74 -13.07
N SER A 236 18.03 -1.00 -12.28
CA SER A 236 16.65 -0.62 -12.63
C SER A 236 16.49 0.90 -12.78
N TYR A 237 17.01 1.68 -11.82
CA TYR A 237 16.91 3.14 -11.85
C TYR A 237 17.77 3.78 -12.92
N LEU A 238 18.94 3.20 -13.24
CA LEU A 238 19.72 3.60 -14.41
C LEU A 238 18.95 3.37 -15.72
N GLY A 239 18.23 2.26 -15.85
CA GLY A 239 17.36 1.99 -16.99
C GLY A 239 16.24 3.03 -17.13
N ASN A 240 15.60 3.38 -16.01
CA ASN A 240 14.56 4.42 -15.98
C ASN A 240 15.10 5.81 -16.39
N LEU A 241 16.29 6.18 -15.91
CA LEU A 241 16.98 7.40 -16.32
C LEU A 241 17.28 7.41 -17.81
N GLY A 242 17.83 6.32 -18.34
CA GLY A 242 18.13 6.20 -19.77
C GLY A 242 16.89 6.42 -20.64
N LEU A 243 15.76 5.83 -20.26
CA LEU A 243 14.49 6.01 -20.97
C LEU A 243 13.96 7.45 -20.84
N ALA A 244 14.06 8.07 -19.66
CA ALA A 244 13.66 9.47 -19.47
C ALA A 244 14.49 10.44 -20.33
N TYR A 245 15.82 10.30 -20.36
CA TYR A 245 16.70 11.11 -21.21
C TYR A 245 16.44 10.86 -22.71
N TYR A 246 16.20 9.62 -23.12
CA TYR A 246 15.85 9.28 -24.50
C TYR A 246 14.56 10.00 -24.95
N THR A 247 13.51 9.95 -24.13
CA THR A 247 12.23 10.61 -24.45
C THR A 247 12.35 12.14 -24.49
N LEU A 248 13.08 12.74 -23.55
CA LEU A 248 13.32 14.19 -23.49
C LEU A 248 14.09 14.70 -24.72
N SER A 249 15.17 14.01 -25.09
CA SER A 249 15.98 14.36 -26.27
C SER A 249 15.19 14.21 -27.58
N GLY A 250 14.34 13.18 -27.71
CA GLY A 250 13.43 13.00 -28.84
C GLY A 250 12.41 14.14 -28.99
N ARG A 251 11.89 14.68 -27.89
CA ARG A 251 10.95 15.82 -27.89
C ARG A 251 11.61 17.13 -28.30
N SER A 252 12.82 17.40 -27.81
CA SER A 252 13.62 18.57 -28.20
C SER A 252 13.95 18.55 -29.70
N ARG A 253 14.19 17.36 -30.27
CA ARG A 253 14.40 17.18 -31.71
C ARG A 253 13.12 17.39 -32.53
N LYS A 254 11.96 16.94 -32.05
CA LYS A 254 10.67 17.21 -32.70
C LYS A 254 10.31 18.70 -32.67
N ARG A 255 10.46 19.39 -31.53
CA ARG A 255 10.18 20.83 -31.41
C ARG A 255 11.05 21.67 -32.35
N SER A 256 12.35 21.37 -32.45
CA SER A 256 13.24 22.07 -33.39
C SER A 256 12.91 21.77 -34.86
N GLY A 257 12.50 20.53 -35.18
CA GLY A 257 12.04 20.16 -36.53
C GLY A 257 10.74 20.84 -36.97
N THR A 258 9.72 20.93 -36.09
CA THR A 258 8.44 21.57 -36.40
C THR A 258 8.57 23.10 -36.55
N THR A 259 9.40 23.75 -35.73
CA THR A 259 9.70 25.18 -35.87
C THR A 259 10.47 25.45 -37.16
N ARG A 260 11.40 24.55 -37.55
CA ARG A 260 12.14 24.67 -38.81
C ARG A 260 11.25 24.48 -40.05
N MET A 261 10.26 23.57 -40.00
CA MET A 261 9.28 23.41 -41.07
C MET A 261 8.31 24.61 -41.18
N ARG A 262 7.83 25.18 -40.06
CA ARG A 262 6.99 26.39 -40.08
C ARG A 262 7.71 27.63 -40.63
N LEU A 263 9.01 27.77 -40.40
CA LEU A 263 9.79 28.88 -40.94
C LEU A 263 10.04 28.76 -42.45
N GLN A 264 10.09 27.54 -43.00
CA GLN A 264 10.25 27.33 -44.45
C GLN A 264 8.94 27.50 -45.24
N SER A 265 7.77 27.30 -44.60
CA SER A 265 6.46 27.52 -45.24
C SER A 265 6.00 28.99 -45.28
N VAL A 266 6.66 29.89 -44.55
CA VAL A 266 6.34 31.34 -44.52
C VAL A 266 7.20 32.15 -45.51
N LYS A 267 8.10 31.50 -46.25
CA LYS A 267 8.99 32.14 -47.26
C LYS A 267 8.61 31.81 -48.72
N LYS A 268 7.34 31.56 -49.03
CA LYS A 268 6.86 31.49 -50.43
C LYS A 268 5.76 32.49 -50.67
#